data_AF-A0A371CYG3-F1
#
_entry.id   AF-A0A371CYG3-F1
#
_cell.length_a   1.000
_cell.length_b   1.000
_cell.length_c   1.000
_cell.angle_alpha   90.00
_cell.angle_beta   90.00
_cell.angle_gamma   90.00
#
_symmetry.space_group_name_H-M   'P 1'
#
loop_
_entity.id
_entity.type
_entity.pdbx_description
1 polymer ?
#
loop_
_entity_poly.entity_id
_entity_poly.type
_entity_poly.pdbx_seq_one_letter_code
_entity_poly.pdbx_strand_id
1 'polypeptide(L)'
;MTRFGDFAPLCHQVPSYPWCNLFYHQIQHHSSGVLQGVSADAVSAPVGVNPECGILRVGHNGSIANVANIVACALSIIFTLLLIVWTTRRRAAVGRVEFRIFLIMYLITLPLQLLSTGAFLEQGSTALTAISAVHAGFVAATFWALLGNAIVSTQVVEDGTMGSCARALVAFLARRSASATKVSAEPGARARQGRGACRRLLWASEGFPPR
;
A
#
# COMPACT_ATOMS: atom_id res chain seq x y z
N MET A 1 9.46 15.29 -20.51
CA MET A 1 9.75 13.86 -20.66
C MET A 1 9.88 13.27 -19.27
N THR A 2 9.04 12.29 -18.91
CA THR A 2 9.11 11.60 -17.62
C THR A 2 10.29 10.62 -17.64
N ARG A 3 11.13 10.63 -16.60
CA ARG A 3 12.24 9.68 -16.48
C ARG A 3 11.74 8.39 -15.82
N PHE A 4 12.44 7.27 -16.07
CA PHE A 4 12.14 6.03 -15.36
C PHE A 4 12.30 6.25 -13.85
N GLY A 5 11.29 5.86 -13.07
CA GLY A 5 11.25 6.10 -11.62
C GLY A 5 10.70 7.46 -11.20
N ASP A 6 10.23 8.29 -12.14
CA ASP A 6 9.53 9.54 -11.83
C ASP A 6 8.05 9.26 -11.52
N PHE A 7 7.70 9.28 -10.23
CA PHE A 7 6.33 9.08 -9.75
C PHE A 7 5.55 10.39 -9.60
N ALA A 8 6.19 11.55 -9.82
CA ALA A 8 5.52 12.85 -9.73
C ALA A 8 4.27 12.94 -10.64
N PRO A 9 4.31 12.60 -11.95
CA PRO A 9 3.12 12.67 -12.80
C PRO A 9 2.02 11.71 -12.33
N LEU A 10 2.39 10.53 -11.80
CA LEU A 10 1.43 9.55 -11.31
C LEU A 10 0.65 10.09 -10.10
N CYS A 11 1.34 10.71 -9.15
CA CYS A 11 0.72 11.26 -7.95
C CYS A 11 0.02 12.61 -8.16
N HIS A 12 0.41 13.37 -9.19
CA HIS A 12 -0.26 14.60 -9.61
C HIS A 12 -1.58 14.32 -10.34
N GLN A 13 -1.56 13.40 -11.31
CA GLN A 13 -2.67 13.16 -12.23
C GLN A 13 -3.62 12.08 -11.71
N VAL A 14 -3.09 11.10 -10.97
CA VAL A 14 -3.88 9.99 -10.41
C VAL A 14 -3.62 9.89 -8.91
N PRO A 15 -4.08 10.89 -8.13
CA PRO A 15 -3.82 10.98 -6.69
C PRO A 15 -4.30 9.77 -5.89
N SER A 16 -5.31 9.04 -6.40
CA SER A 16 -5.90 7.88 -5.74
C SER A 16 -5.01 6.63 -5.74
N TYR A 17 -3.79 6.68 -6.26
CA TYR A 17 -2.85 5.57 -6.10
C TYR A 17 -2.36 5.47 -4.64
N PRO A 18 -2.55 4.31 -3.97
CA PRO A 18 -2.17 4.14 -2.56
C PRO A 18 -0.68 4.40 -2.27
N TRP A 19 0.18 4.18 -3.26
CA TRP A 19 1.62 4.41 -3.16
C TRP A 19 1.99 5.88 -2.92
N CYS A 20 1.16 6.83 -3.35
CA CYS A 20 1.40 8.25 -3.15
C CYS A 20 1.41 8.64 -1.66
N ASN A 21 0.71 7.89 -0.80
CA ASN A 21 0.73 8.11 0.65
C ASN A 21 2.12 7.82 1.24
N LEU A 22 2.84 6.82 0.72
CA LEU A 22 4.20 6.50 1.16
C LEU A 22 5.16 7.63 0.79
N PHE A 23 5.04 8.15 -0.45
CA PHE A 23 5.87 9.26 -0.91
C PHE A 23 5.57 10.54 -0.13
N TYR A 24 4.30 10.85 0.11
CA TYR A 24 3.92 12.03 0.89
C TYR A 24 4.60 12.04 2.27
N HIS A 25 4.54 10.93 3.01
CA HIS A 25 5.22 10.82 4.30
C HIS A 25 6.73 11.05 4.19
N GLN A 26 7.40 10.47 3.19
CA GLN A 26 8.85 10.67 3.00
C GLN A 26 9.19 12.13 2.65
N ILE A 27 8.43 12.75 1.75
CA ILE A 27 8.63 14.15 1.34
C ILE A 27 8.41 15.09 2.53
N GLN A 28 7.40 14.83 3.36
CA GLN A 28 7.13 15.65 4.55
C GLN A 28 8.31 15.67 5.53
N HIS A 29 9.02 14.55 5.71
CA HIS A 29 10.18 14.45 6.62
C HIS A 29 11.49 14.96 6.03
N HIS A 30 11.70 14.78 4.72
CA HIS A 30 13.00 15.06 4.09
C HIS A 30 13.03 16.35 3.25
N SER A 31 11.90 16.76 2.68
CA SER A 31 11.84 17.84 1.69
C SER A 31 10.46 18.49 1.66
N SER A 32 10.00 19.03 2.79
CA SER A 32 8.66 19.60 2.94
C SER A 32 8.36 20.75 1.96
N GLY A 33 9.38 21.46 1.47
CA GLY A 33 9.24 22.52 0.47
C GLY A 33 8.75 22.05 -0.93
N VAL A 34 8.69 20.74 -1.16
CA VAL A 34 8.09 20.16 -2.37
C VAL A 34 6.56 20.13 -2.27
N LEU A 35 6.00 20.04 -1.06
CA LEU A 35 4.55 20.05 -0.84
C LEU A 35 4.03 21.48 -1.00
N GLN A 36 3.18 21.70 -1.99
CA GLN A 36 2.69 23.02 -2.37
C GLN A 36 1.16 23.02 -2.49
N GLY A 37 0.56 24.21 -2.37
CA GLY A 37 -0.89 24.39 -2.50
C GLY A 37 -1.66 23.56 -1.47
N VAL A 38 -2.63 22.76 -1.95
CA VAL A 38 -3.52 21.93 -1.11
C VAL A 38 -2.78 20.81 -0.38
N SER A 39 -1.58 20.43 -0.81
CA SER A 39 -0.77 19.40 -0.15
C SER A 39 0.18 19.96 0.91
N ALA A 40 0.25 21.29 1.07
CA ALA A 40 1.11 21.91 2.08
C ALA A 40 0.59 21.69 3.52
N ASP A 41 -0.73 21.66 3.70
CA ASP A 41 -1.36 21.40 4.98
C ASP A 41 -1.85 19.94 5.08
N ALA A 42 -1.13 19.12 5.85
CA ALA A 42 -1.43 17.70 6.03
C ALA A 42 -2.83 17.42 6.61
N VAL A 43 -3.40 18.35 7.37
CA VAL A 43 -4.68 18.18 8.06
C VAL A 43 -5.86 18.25 7.08
N SER A 44 -5.76 19.10 6.07
CA SER A 44 -6.78 19.28 5.03
C SER A 44 -6.43 18.59 3.71
N ALA A 45 -5.17 18.19 3.53
CA ALA A 45 -4.63 17.70 2.26
C ALA A 45 -5.48 16.57 1.63
N PRO A 46 -5.66 16.61 0.30
CA PRO A 46 -6.24 15.49 -0.44
C PRO A 46 -5.28 14.30 -0.49
N VAL A 47 -5.80 13.13 -0.85
CA VAL A 47 -4.97 11.96 -1.18
C VAL A 47 -4.07 12.32 -2.38
N GLY A 48 -2.82 11.87 -2.39
CA GLY A 48 -1.83 12.16 -3.44
C GLY A 48 -0.71 13.11 -2.99
N VAL A 49 0.08 13.57 -3.96
CA VAL A 49 1.14 14.57 -3.76
C VAL A 49 0.94 15.67 -4.80
N ASN A 50 0.63 16.89 -4.35
CA ASN A 50 0.35 18.06 -5.18
C ASN A 50 -0.63 17.77 -6.34
N PRO A 51 -1.81 17.18 -6.08
CA PRO A 51 -2.71 16.82 -7.16
C PRO A 51 -3.23 18.04 -7.91
N GLU A 52 -3.41 17.92 -9.23
CA GLU A 52 -4.07 18.97 -10.04
C GLU A 52 -5.53 19.14 -9.63
N CYS A 53 -6.19 18.03 -9.30
CA CYS A 53 -7.53 17.98 -8.74
C CYS A 53 -7.57 16.94 -7.63
N GLY A 54 -8.01 17.34 -6.45
CA GLY A 54 -8.07 16.46 -5.29
C GLY A 54 -9.23 16.83 -4.38
N ILE A 55 -9.88 15.82 -3.81
CA ILE A 55 -10.93 16.00 -2.82
C ILE A 55 -10.25 16.07 -1.45
N LEU A 56 -10.49 17.17 -0.72
CA LEU A 56 -9.92 17.39 0.62
C LEU A 56 -10.35 16.30 1.59
N ARG A 57 -9.62 16.17 2.69
CA ARG A 57 -9.99 15.25 3.78
C ARG A 57 -11.41 15.49 4.26
N VAL A 58 -12.09 14.42 4.68
CA VAL A 58 -13.45 14.51 5.23
C VAL A 58 -13.54 15.59 6.33
N GLY A 59 -14.59 16.40 6.28
CA GLY A 59 -14.85 17.45 7.28
C GLY A 59 -14.10 18.77 7.06
N HIS A 60 -13.29 18.89 5.99
CA HIS A 60 -12.63 20.16 5.62
C HIS A 60 -13.34 20.79 4.43
N ASN A 61 -13.72 22.07 4.55
CA ASN A 61 -14.41 22.83 3.50
C ASN A 61 -15.66 22.13 2.92
N GLY A 62 -16.42 21.42 3.75
CA GLY A 62 -17.61 20.66 3.31
C GLY A 62 -17.30 19.41 2.49
N SER A 63 -16.05 18.95 2.47
CA SER A 63 -15.64 17.75 1.72
C SER A 63 -16.19 16.47 2.32
N ILE A 64 -16.77 15.63 1.44
CA ILE A 64 -17.34 14.31 1.75
C ILE A 64 -16.35 13.17 1.47
N ALA A 65 -15.05 13.47 1.37
CA ALA A 65 -14.01 12.49 1.04
C ALA A 65 -14.23 11.85 -0.36
N ASN A 66 -13.49 10.79 -0.67
CA ASN A 66 -13.59 10.13 -1.98
C ASN A 66 -14.85 9.23 -2.08
N VAL A 67 -16.02 9.86 -2.20
CA VAL A 67 -17.33 9.19 -2.21
C VAL A 67 -17.43 8.13 -3.32
N ALA A 68 -16.89 8.43 -4.51
CA ALA A 68 -16.94 7.50 -5.64
C ALA A 68 -16.21 6.18 -5.32
N ASN A 69 -15.01 6.28 -4.74
CA ASN A 69 -14.25 5.11 -4.32
C ASN A 69 -14.93 4.35 -3.15
N ILE A 70 -15.53 5.08 -2.20
CA ILE A 70 -16.26 4.47 -1.07
C ILE A 70 -17.45 3.63 -1.57
N VAL A 71 -18.27 4.19 -2.46
CA VAL A 71 -19.43 3.50 -3.03
C VAL A 71 -18.99 2.30 -3.89
N ALA A 72 -17.97 2.48 -4.74
CA ALA A 72 -17.44 1.39 -5.55
C ALA A 72 -16.87 0.25 -4.69
N CYS A 73 -16.16 0.57 -3.60
CA CYS A 73 -15.66 -0.43 -2.66
C CYS A 73 -16.81 -1.16 -1.94
N ALA A 74 -17.82 -0.45 -1.47
CA ALA A 74 -18.97 -1.05 -0.79
C ALA A 74 -19.73 -2.04 -1.68
N LEU A 75 -20.00 -1.68 -2.94
CA LEU A 75 -20.64 -2.58 -3.91
C LEU A 75 -19.75 -3.78 -4.23
N SER A 76 -18.44 -3.55 -4.37
CA SER A 76 -17.46 -4.62 -4.62
C SER A 76 -17.39 -5.62 -3.46
N ILE A 77 -17.50 -5.16 -2.21
CA ILE A 77 -17.54 -6.05 -1.03
C ILE A 77 -18.75 -6.97 -1.09
N ILE A 78 -19.94 -6.41 -1.32
CA ILE A 78 -21.19 -7.17 -1.43
C ILE A 78 -21.08 -8.19 -2.57
N PHE A 79 -20.65 -7.75 -3.75
CA PHE A 79 -20.50 -8.61 -4.91
C PHE A 79 -19.49 -9.74 -4.68
N THR A 80 -18.34 -9.44 -4.08
CA THR A 80 -17.31 -10.44 -3.76
C THR A 80 -17.82 -11.47 -2.74
N LEU A 81 -18.56 -11.04 -1.73
CA LEU A 81 -19.19 -11.94 -0.76
C LEU A 81 -20.18 -12.90 -1.44
N LEU A 82 -21.01 -12.39 -2.36
CA LEU A 82 -21.92 -13.21 -3.16
C LEU A 82 -21.16 -14.25 -4.00
N LEU A 83 -20.06 -13.85 -4.65
CA LEU A 83 -19.20 -14.77 -5.41
C LEU A 83 -18.57 -15.85 -4.52
N ILE A 84 -18.14 -15.52 -3.30
CA ILE A 84 -17.60 -16.50 -2.34
C ILE A 84 -18.66 -17.55 -1.95
N VAL A 85 -19.91 -17.12 -1.74
CA VAL A 85 -21.02 -18.03 -1.42
C VAL A 85 -21.34 -18.91 -2.63
N TRP A 86 -21.43 -18.34 -3.82
CA TRP A 86 -21.74 -19.09 -5.05
C TRP A 86 -20.66 -20.10 -5.42
N THR A 87 -19.39 -19.75 -5.27
CA THR A 87 -18.26 -20.67 -5.51
C THR A 87 -18.26 -21.85 -4.54
N THR A 88 -18.71 -21.64 -3.29
CA THR A 88 -18.85 -22.70 -2.29
C THR A 88 -19.95 -23.70 -2.64
N ARG A 89 -21.02 -23.27 -3.30
CA ARG A 89 -22.15 -24.14 -3.68
C ARG A 89 -21.83 -25.10 -4.84
N ARG A 90 -20.84 -24.79 -5.67
CA ARG A 90 -20.45 -25.68 -6.79
C ARG A 90 -19.53 -26.79 -6.29
N ARG A 91 -19.88 -28.04 -6.56
CA ARG A 91 -19.21 -29.24 -6.02
C ARG A 91 -18.16 -29.87 -6.97
N ALA A 92 -18.17 -29.55 -8.27
CA ALA A 92 -17.45 -30.32 -9.29
C ALA A 92 -16.56 -29.47 -10.23
N ALA A 93 -15.94 -28.41 -9.73
CA ALA A 93 -15.02 -27.58 -10.53
C ALA A 93 -13.58 -27.70 -10.04
N VAL A 94 -12.66 -27.91 -10.99
CA VAL A 94 -11.20 -27.85 -10.85
C VAL A 94 -10.80 -26.47 -10.33
N GLY A 95 -9.87 -26.38 -9.38
CA GLY A 95 -9.40 -25.10 -8.83
C GLY A 95 -10.39 -24.31 -7.94
N ARG A 96 -11.48 -24.93 -7.48
CA ARG A 96 -12.51 -24.25 -6.67
C ARG A 96 -11.96 -23.65 -5.37
N VAL A 97 -11.10 -24.39 -4.67
CA VAL A 97 -10.59 -23.96 -3.36
C VAL A 97 -9.64 -22.79 -3.52
N GLU A 98 -8.84 -22.83 -4.58
CA GLU A 98 -7.83 -21.87 -5.00
C GLU A 98 -8.51 -20.56 -5.41
N PHE A 99 -9.60 -20.66 -6.18
CA PHE A 99 -10.38 -19.49 -6.58
C PHE A 99 -11.08 -18.84 -5.39
N ARG A 100 -11.58 -19.65 -4.44
CA ARG A 100 -12.15 -19.12 -3.19
C ARG A 100 -11.10 -18.37 -2.36
N ILE A 101 -9.87 -18.89 -2.26
CA ILE A 101 -8.77 -18.21 -1.56
C ILE A 101 -8.44 -16.87 -2.25
N PHE A 102 -8.42 -16.84 -3.58
CA PHE A 102 -8.25 -15.60 -4.34
C PHE A 102 -9.35 -14.58 -4.02
N LEU A 103 -10.63 -14.98 -4.05
CA LEU A 103 -11.74 -14.09 -3.71
C LEU A 103 -11.67 -13.58 -2.27
N ILE A 104 -11.23 -14.40 -1.32
CA ILE A 104 -11.03 -13.99 0.08
C ILE A 104 -9.87 -12.97 0.19
N MET A 105 -8.76 -13.19 -0.52
CA MET A 105 -7.67 -12.20 -0.55
C MET A 105 -8.12 -10.87 -1.16
N TYR A 106 -8.87 -10.93 -2.27
CA TYR A 106 -9.47 -9.74 -2.88
C TYR A 106 -10.44 -9.04 -1.90
N LEU A 107 -11.29 -9.79 -1.20
CA LEU A 107 -12.19 -9.23 -0.19
C LEU A 107 -11.42 -8.47 0.91
N ILE A 108 -10.24 -8.94 1.32
CA ILE A 108 -9.38 -8.24 2.30
C ILE A 108 -8.78 -6.95 1.73
N THR A 109 -8.49 -6.89 0.42
CA THR A 109 -7.97 -5.66 -0.20
C THR A 109 -8.98 -4.52 -0.21
N LEU A 110 -10.29 -4.80 -0.28
CA LEU A 110 -11.34 -3.78 -0.37
C LEU A 110 -11.43 -2.84 0.86
N PRO A 111 -11.48 -3.31 2.12
CA PRO A 111 -11.45 -2.43 3.28
C PRO A 111 -10.11 -1.68 3.41
N LEU A 112 -9.00 -2.31 3.00
CA LEU A 112 -7.69 -1.64 2.98
C LEU A 112 -7.62 -0.53 1.93
N GLN A 113 -8.23 -0.72 0.76
CA GLN A 113 -8.41 0.30 -0.26
C GLN A 113 -9.23 1.47 0.31
N LEU A 114 -10.34 1.19 0.99
CA LEU A 114 -11.19 2.22 1.59
C LEU A 114 -10.43 3.07 2.63
N LEU A 115 -9.60 2.46 3.47
CA LEU A 115 -8.79 3.18 4.45
C LEU A 115 -7.63 3.97 3.83
N SER A 116 -6.97 3.40 2.82
CA SER A 116 -5.80 4.01 2.19
C SER A 116 -6.14 5.14 1.21
N THR A 117 -7.28 5.09 0.53
CA THR A 117 -7.66 6.05 -0.54
C THR A 117 -8.96 6.80 -0.28
N GLY A 118 -9.63 6.52 0.84
CA GLY A 118 -10.92 7.13 1.20
C GLY A 118 -10.83 8.55 1.77
N ALA A 119 -9.63 9.11 1.97
CA ALA A 119 -9.42 10.45 2.55
C ALA A 119 -10.03 10.64 3.96
N PHE A 120 -9.98 9.59 4.80
CA PHE A 120 -10.43 9.63 6.19
C PHE A 120 -9.32 10.05 7.16
N LEU A 121 -8.11 9.53 6.93
CA LEU A 121 -6.94 9.75 7.77
C LEU A 121 -6.18 11.00 7.32
N GLU A 122 -5.42 11.59 8.26
CA GLU A 122 -4.51 12.69 7.97
C GLU A 122 -3.37 12.23 7.05
N GLN A 123 -3.07 13.07 6.06
CA GLN A 123 -2.07 12.78 5.04
C GLN A 123 -0.66 12.85 5.66
N GLY A 124 0.19 11.87 5.39
CA GLY A 124 1.51 11.78 6.00
C GLY A 124 1.52 11.24 7.44
N SER A 125 0.39 10.76 7.96
CA SER A 125 0.38 10.04 9.23
C SER A 125 1.06 8.66 9.12
N THR A 126 1.66 8.21 10.23
CA THR A 126 2.30 6.89 10.31
C THR A 126 1.28 5.76 10.13
N ALA A 127 0.06 5.94 10.65
CA ALA A 127 -1.04 5.00 10.50
C ALA A 127 -1.44 4.80 9.03
N LEU A 128 -1.63 5.90 8.28
CA LEU A 128 -1.96 5.84 6.85
C LEU A 128 -0.85 5.17 6.03
N THR A 129 0.41 5.46 6.37
CA THR A 129 1.58 4.87 5.71
C THR A 129 1.65 3.36 5.95
N ALA A 130 1.46 2.91 7.20
CA ALA A 130 1.45 1.49 7.56
C ALA A 130 0.32 0.73 6.86
N ILE A 131 -0.90 1.28 6.87
CA ILE A 131 -2.06 0.67 6.19
C ILE A 131 -1.81 0.58 4.68
N SER A 132 -1.26 1.64 4.07
CA SER A 132 -0.97 1.66 2.63
C SER A 132 0.10 0.62 2.25
N ALA A 133 1.12 0.42 3.09
CA ALA A 133 2.14 -0.61 2.89
C ALA A 133 1.54 -2.03 2.98
N VAL A 134 0.68 -2.28 3.97
CA VAL A 134 -0.04 -3.56 4.10
C VAL A 134 -0.96 -3.79 2.91
N HIS A 135 -1.72 -2.77 2.51
CA HIS A 135 -2.60 -2.82 1.35
C HIS A 135 -1.86 -3.19 0.07
N ALA A 136 -0.75 -2.51 -0.22
CA ALA A 136 0.12 -2.83 -1.34
C ALA A 136 0.64 -4.28 -1.32
N GLY A 137 1.00 -4.80 -0.14
CA GLY A 137 1.42 -6.18 0.03
C GLY A 137 0.30 -7.18 -0.33
N PHE A 138 -0.94 -6.90 0.09
CA PHE A 138 -2.10 -7.72 -0.27
C PHE A 138 -2.46 -7.63 -1.76
N VAL A 139 -2.33 -6.45 -2.38
CA VAL A 139 -2.52 -6.27 -3.83
C VAL A 139 -1.51 -7.14 -4.59
N ALA A 140 -0.23 -7.08 -4.22
CA ALA A 140 0.80 -7.93 -4.82
C ALA A 140 0.50 -9.42 -4.61
N ALA A 141 0.07 -9.82 -3.40
CA ALA A 141 -0.31 -11.20 -3.13
C ALA A 141 -1.50 -11.67 -3.98
N THR A 142 -2.47 -10.78 -4.22
CA THR A 142 -3.65 -11.05 -5.05
C THR A 142 -3.27 -11.28 -6.52
N PHE A 143 -2.32 -10.51 -7.07
CA PHE A 143 -1.79 -10.74 -8.42
C PHE A 143 -1.10 -12.11 -8.55
N TRP A 144 -0.32 -12.49 -7.54
CA TRP A 144 0.30 -13.82 -7.54
C TRP A 144 -0.74 -14.93 -7.38
N ALA A 145 -1.75 -14.74 -6.52
CA ALA A 145 -2.85 -15.68 -6.41
C ALA A 145 -3.62 -15.82 -7.73
N LEU A 146 -3.81 -14.73 -8.48
CA LEU A 146 -4.44 -14.77 -9.81
C LEU A 146 -3.62 -15.61 -10.80
N LEU A 147 -2.29 -15.42 -10.83
CA LEU A 147 -1.39 -16.24 -11.65
C LEU A 147 -1.47 -17.73 -11.24
N GLY A 148 -1.49 -18.02 -9.94
CA GLY A 148 -1.65 -19.39 -9.44
C GLY A 148 -2.96 -20.02 -9.90
N ASN A 149 -4.07 -19.27 -9.86
CA ASN A 149 -5.37 -19.73 -10.35
C ASN A 149 -5.34 -20.02 -11.87
N ALA A 150 -4.66 -19.19 -12.66
CA ALA A 150 -4.52 -19.41 -14.09
C ALA A 150 -3.77 -20.73 -14.40
N ILE A 151 -2.71 -21.03 -13.66
CA ILE A 151 -1.93 -22.28 -13.83
C ILE A 151 -2.76 -23.50 -13.41
N VAL A 152 -3.51 -23.42 -12.31
CA VAL A 152 -4.39 -24.53 -11.90
C VAL A 152 -5.51 -24.76 -12.93
N SER A 153 -6.01 -23.70 -13.55
CA SER A 153 -7.04 -23.79 -14.59
C SER A 153 -6.59 -24.49 -15.87
N THR A 154 -5.28 -24.56 -16.16
CA THR A 154 -4.79 -25.26 -17.36
C THR A 154 -4.65 -26.77 -17.15
N GLN A 155 -4.97 -27.30 -15.97
CA GLN A 155 -4.84 -28.71 -15.61
C GLN A 155 -3.41 -29.28 -15.79
N VAL A 156 -2.41 -28.39 -15.95
CA VAL A 156 -0.99 -28.78 -15.97
C VAL A 156 -0.57 -29.37 -14.62
N VAL A 157 -1.26 -28.97 -13.55
CA VAL A 157 -1.11 -29.53 -12.21
C VAL A 157 -2.44 -30.19 -11.83
N GLU A 158 -2.39 -31.47 -11.48
CA GLU A 158 -3.57 -32.25 -11.10
C GLU A 158 -4.19 -31.73 -9.79
N ASP A 159 -5.51 -31.56 -9.79
CA ASP A 159 -6.27 -31.21 -8.59
C ASP A 159 -6.03 -32.24 -7.48
N GLY A 160 -5.64 -31.78 -6.29
CA GLY A 160 -5.58 -32.63 -5.09
C GLY A 160 -4.23 -33.28 -4.79
N THR A 161 -3.22 -33.15 -5.66
CA THR A 161 -1.84 -33.47 -5.28
C THR A 161 -1.38 -32.49 -4.19
N MET A 162 -0.54 -32.88 -3.24
CA MET A 162 -0.07 -31.95 -2.19
C MET A 162 0.62 -30.70 -2.75
N GLY A 163 1.06 -30.74 -4.02
CA GLY A 163 1.54 -29.62 -4.82
C GLY A 163 0.47 -28.69 -5.42
N SER A 164 -0.79 -29.12 -5.55
CA SER A 164 -1.94 -28.34 -6.07
C SER A 164 -2.57 -27.43 -5.02
N CYS A 165 -2.37 -27.69 -3.73
CA CYS A 165 -2.78 -26.73 -2.72
C CYS A 165 -1.90 -25.47 -2.81
N ALA A 166 -2.54 -24.31 -2.64
CA ALA A 166 -2.01 -23.00 -2.25
C ALA A 166 -0.78 -22.93 -1.27
N ARG A 167 -0.27 -24.07 -0.77
CA ARG A 167 0.86 -24.32 0.13
C ARG A 167 2.23 -23.86 -0.39
N ALA A 168 2.49 -23.79 -1.69
CA ALA A 168 3.76 -23.24 -2.19
C ALA A 168 3.70 -21.73 -2.45
N LEU A 169 2.56 -21.23 -2.96
CA LEU A 169 2.42 -19.84 -3.44
C LEU A 169 2.07 -18.86 -2.30
N VAL A 170 1.15 -19.20 -1.41
CA VAL A 170 0.84 -18.36 -0.22
C VAL A 170 2.00 -18.39 0.79
N ALA A 171 2.72 -19.51 0.92
CA ALA A 171 3.88 -19.61 1.81
C ALA A 171 5.12 -18.83 1.29
N PHE A 172 5.20 -18.55 -0.01
CA PHE A 172 6.22 -17.68 -0.62
C PHE A 172 5.84 -16.20 -0.52
N LEU A 173 4.54 -15.87 -0.68
CA LEU A 173 4.04 -14.50 -0.55
C LEU A 173 4.04 -14.02 0.91
N ALA A 174 3.59 -14.84 1.87
CA ALA A 174 3.61 -14.51 3.30
C ALA A 174 5.02 -14.32 3.88
N ARG A 175 6.04 -15.00 3.31
CA ARG A 175 7.44 -14.82 3.72
C ARG A 175 8.08 -13.54 3.20
N ARG A 176 7.62 -12.99 2.08
CA ARG A 176 8.17 -11.75 1.49
C ARG A 176 7.43 -10.49 1.93
N SER A 177 6.13 -10.55 2.16
CA SER A 177 5.37 -9.42 2.71
C SER A 177 5.63 -9.17 4.21
N ALA A 178 5.96 -10.21 4.99
CA ALA A 178 6.43 -10.05 6.38
C ALA A 178 7.80 -9.34 6.50
N SER A 179 8.62 -9.35 5.43
CA SER A 179 9.82 -8.49 5.36
C SER A 179 9.48 -7.03 5.11
N ALA A 180 8.34 -6.71 4.46
CA ALA A 180 7.91 -5.33 4.23
C ALA A 180 7.41 -4.65 5.53
N THR A 181 6.80 -5.41 6.46
CA THR A 181 6.40 -4.88 7.78
C THR A 181 7.59 -4.66 8.72
N LYS A 182 8.65 -5.48 8.65
CA LYS A 182 9.89 -5.23 9.41
C LYS A 182 10.62 -3.95 8.99
N VAL A 183 10.49 -3.52 7.74
CA VAL A 183 11.06 -2.24 7.26
C VAL A 183 10.31 -1.02 7.81
N SER A 184 9.01 -1.13 8.10
CA SER A 184 8.23 -0.02 8.70
C SER A 184 8.33 0.06 10.23
N ALA A 185 8.80 -0.99 10.92
CA ALA A 185 8.89 -1.03 12.38
C ALA A 185 10.19 -0.43 12.97
N GLU A 186 11.16 0.01 12.15
CA GLU A 186 12.33 0.77 12.60
C GLU A 186 12.38 2.20 12.02
N PRO A 187 11.51 3.14 12.43
CA PRO A 187 11.74 4.55 12.16
C PRO A 187 12.82 5.18 13.09
N GLY A 188 13.29 4.48 14.12
CA GLY A 188 14.02 5.09 15.24
C GLY A 188 15.53 4.85 15.36
N ALA A 189 16.08 3.74 14.84
CA ALA A 189 17.46 3.36 15.19
C ALA A 189 18.54 3.98 14.30
N ARG A 190 18.29 4.17 12.99
CA ARG A 190 19.31 4.72 12.06
C ARG A 190 19.54 6.23 12.21
N ALA A 191 18.56 6.99 12.71
CA ALA A 191 18.69 8.44 12.87
C ALA A 191 19.62 8.86 14.03
N ARG A 192 19.91 7.98 15.01
CA ARG A 192 20.91 8.23 16.06
C ARG A 192 22.34 7.90 15.63
N GLN A 193 22.52 6.95 14.72
CA GLN A 193 23.87 6.54 14.31
C GLN A 193 24.52 7.52 13.31
N GLY A 194 23.74 8.20 12.47
CA GLY A 194 24.24 9.26 11.57
C GLY A 194 24.59 10.57 12.27
N ARG A 195 23.84 10.96 13.33
CA ARG A 195 24.13 12.18 14.12
C ARG A 195 25.33 12.02 15.06
N GLY A 196 25.58 10.81 15.57
CA GLY A 196 26.76 10.51 16.38
C GLY A 196 28.07 10.45 15.58
N ALA A 197 28.00 10.13 14.28
CA ALA A 197 29.15 10.09 13.38
C ALA A 197 29.51 11.47 12.82
N CYS A 198 28.50 12.27 12.45
CA CYS A 198 28.74 13.63 11.94
C CYS A 198 29.27 14.58 13.02
N ARG A 199 28.84 14.43 14.29
CA ARG A 199 29.39 15.21 15.41
C ARG A 199 30.81 14.81 15.81
N ARG A 200 31.24 13.58 15.48
CA ARG A 200 32.60 13.08 15.75
C ARG A 200 33.59 13.47 14.64
N LEU A 201 33.13 13.67 13.42
CA LEU A 201 33.94 14.15 12.29
C LEU A 201 34.17 15.67 12.36
N LEU A 202 33.21 16.46 12.85
CA LEU A 202 33.38 17.90 13.07
C LEU A 202 34.33 18.26 14.23
N TRP A 203 34.59 17.33 15.16
CA TRP A 203 35.57 17.53 16.24
C TRP A 203 37.00 17.13 15.86
N ALA A 204 37.19 16.47 14.71
CA ALA A 204 38.51 16.02 14.25
C ALA A 204 39.19 17.01 13.28
N SER A 205 38.48 18.07 12.82
CA SER A 205 39.03 19.07 11.89
C SER A 205 39.49 20.37 12.55
N GLU A 206 39.16 20.61 13.82
CA GLU A 206 39.62 21.79 14.57
C GLU A 206 40.88 21.42 15.36
N GLY A 207 42.01 21.37 14.65
CA GLY A 207 43.33 21.20 15.26
C GLY A 207 43.70 22.40 16.13
N PHE A 208 43.51 22.28 17.44
CA PHE A 208 44.11 23.18 18.43
C PHE A 208 45.25 22.46 19.17
N PRO A 209 46.51 22.94 19.08
CA PRO A 209 47.60 22.40 19.86
C PRO A 209 47.52 22.90 21.32
N PRO A 210 48.06 22.12 22.29
CA PRO A 210 47.99 22.47 23.69
C PRO A 210 48.98 23.58 24.06
N ARG A 211 48.48 24.60 24.76
CA ARG A 211 49.17 25.33 25.83
C ARG A 211 48.18 25.63 26.94
#